data_AF-A0A2H9SIX1-F1
#
_entry.id   AF-A0A2H9SIX1-F1
#
_cell.length_a   1.000
_cell.length_b   1.000
_cell.length_c   1.000
_cell.angle_alpha   90.00
_cell.angle_beta   90.00
_cell.angle_gamma   90.00
#
_symmetry.space_group_name_H-M   'P 1'
#
loop_
_entity.id
_entity.type
_entity.pdbx_description
1 polymer ?
#
loop_
_entity_poly.entity_id
_entity_poly.type
_entity_poly.pdbx_seq_one_letter_code
_entity_poly.pdbx_strand_id
1 'polypeptide(L)'
;MKRLWIMVGLLAVASRLFALDLELTQGINAALPLGINSFGYDDRSQSMNAVISNDLGISGQFKIMKAPSGDHPPLTYWQRVGADSVLSGQVTPLGNGQIAVNFELLDAASQGRVLLSHKFVVQEHQMRGLAHHISDLVYQKLTGERGVFSTKIAYIMVKHASNQTRYSLEVADMDGYHPQSLLVSSEPIMSPSWSPDGRTIAYVSFEKKSAQIFKVDVATGQRRLITSFPGINGAPAWSPDGRELAVVLSKSGNPKIYSVNLSSGAMKQLTFGDAIDTEPRYSPDGQSILFTSGRGGSPQVYRLSRADGRVSRITFSGNYNARPSYTPNQQSIVMLHRTDRAFNIGVQDVHSGQVLTLTHSSMDESPSVAPNGRLILYATHDQAQGVLAMVSIDGRIKLKFPSRDGDIQEPAWSPFLG
;
A
#
# COMPACT_ATOMS: atom_id res chain seq x y z
N MET A 1 -0.28 55.27 -35.64
CA MET A 1 -0.82 53.89 -35.52
C MET A 1 0.36 52.93 -35.33
N LYS A 2 0.67 52.53 -34.08
CA LYS A 2 1.76 51.58 -33.78
C LYS A 2 1.13 50.19 -33.57
N ARG A 3 1.49 49.21 -34.41
CA ARG A 3 1.01 47.83 -34.31
C ARG A 3 1.78 47.10 -33.21
N LEU A 4 1.07 46.61 -32.19
CA LEU A 4 1.59 45.77 -31.11
C LEU A 4 1.50 44.30 -31.55
N TRP A 5 2.64 43.63 -31.63
CA TRP A 5 2.71 42.19 -31.89
C TRP A 5 2.60 41.45 -30.55
N ILE A 6 1.53 40.66 -30.39
CA ILE A 6 1.37 39.75 -29.24
C ILE A 6 2.03 38.42 -29.62
N MET A 7 3.14 38.12 -28.97
CA MET A 7 3.84 36.84 -29.07
C MET A 7 3.17 35.86 -28.10
N VAL A 8 2.41 34.90 -28.65
CA VAL A 8 1.82 33.80 -27.88
C VAL A 8 2.92 32.76 -27.64
N GLY A 9 3.43 32.71 -26.41
CA GLY A 9 4.35 31.66 -25.98
C GLY A 9 3.59 30.37 -25.70
N LEU A 10 3.90 29.30 -26.44
CA LEU A 10 3.47 27.95 -26.10
C LEU A 10 4.15 27.53 -24.78
N LEU A 11 3.38 27.42 -23.70
CA LEU A 11 3.82 26.70 -22.50
C LEU A 11 3.78 25.20 -22.81
N ALA A 12 4.94 24.62 -23.11
CA ALA A 12 5.11 23.18 -23.07
C ALA A 12 5.06 22.73 -21.60
N VAL A 13 3.95 22.10 -21.20
CA VAL A 13 3.86 21.39 -19.91
C VAL A 13 4.71 20.14 -20.04
N ALA A 14 5.97 20.20 -19.57
CA ALA A 14 6.79 19.01 -19.44
C ALA A 14 6.17 18.09 -18.37
N SER A 15 5.60 16.97 -18.79
CA SER A 15 5.21 15.88 -17.91
C SER A 15 6.48 15.32 -17.26
N ARG A 16 6.65 15.54 -15.95
CA ARG A 16 7.70 14.86 -15.19
C ARG A 16 7.38 13.38 -15.18
N LEU A 17 8.25 12.56 -15.77
CA LEU A 17 8.20 11.11 -15.60
C LEU A 17 8.53 10.82 -14.13
N PHE A 18 7.54 10.32 -13.38
CA PHE A 18 7.76 9.74 -12.07
C PHE A 18 8.49 8.41 -12.29
N ALA A 19 9.79 8.38 -12.05
CA ALA A 19 10.56 7.14 -12.06
C ALA A 19 10.64 6.61 -10.62
N LEU A 20 10.18 5.37 -10.41
CA LEU A 20 10.39 4.66 -9.16
C LEU A 20 11.86 4.27 -9.04
N ASP A 21 12.45 4.49 -7.86
CA ASP A 21 13.81 4.05 -7.58
C ASP A 21 13.75 2.63 -6.98
N LEU A 22 13.94 1.64 -7.86
CA LEU A 22 13.93 0.23 -7.49
C LEU A 22 15.34 -0.21 -7.12
N GLU A 23 15.54 -0.49 -5.84
CA GLU A 23 16.78 -1.05 -5.32
C GLU A 23 16.64 -2.58 -5.19
N LEU A 24 17.37 -3.30 -6.05
CA LEU A 24 17.53 -4.75 -5.94
C LEU A 24 18.68 -5.05 -4.98
N THR A 25 18.35 -5.35 -3.72
CA THR A 25 19.38 -5.54 -2.68
C THR A 25 20.10 -6.88 -2.76
N GLN A 26 19.50 -7.88 -3.42
CA GLN A 26 20.11 -9.20 -3.68
C GLN A 26 19.63 -9.77 -5.02
N GLY A 27 20.48 -10.57 -5.68
CA GLY A 27 20.11 -11.29 -6.89
C GLY A 27 18.95 -12.25 -6.61
N ILE A 28 17.83 -12.07 -7.32
CA ILE A 28 16.65 -12.92 -7.15
C ILE A 28 16.90 -14.24 -7.91
N ASN A 29 17.75 -15.12 -7.37
CA ASN A 29 18.02 -16.43 -7.98
C ASN A 29 16.77 -17.34 -8.08
N ALA A 30 15.65 -16.94 -7.47
CA ALA A 30 14.36 -17.64 -7.50
C ALA A 30 13.25 -16.90 -8.28
N ALA A 31 13.55 -15.78 -8.95
CA ALA A 31 12.54 -15.05 -9.72
C ALA A 31 12.18 -15.80 -11.01
N LEU A 32 10.89 -15.89 -11.30
CA LEU A 32 10.34 -16.49 -12.51
C LEU A 32 10.73 -15.64 -13.74
N PRO A 33 11.51 -16.18 -14.69
CA PRO A 33 11.86 -15.48 -15.91
C PRO A 33 10.63 -15.26 -16.80
N LEU A 34 10.22 -14.00 -16.98
CA LEU A 34 9.07 -13.61 -17.78
C LEU A 34 9.51 -12.68 -18.92
N GLY A 35 9.33 -13.13 -20.15
CA GLY A 35 9.45 -12.29 -21.34
C GLY A 35 8.19 -11.45 -21.52
N ILE A 36 8.35 -10.16 -21.83
CA ILE A 36 7.22 -9.29 -22.20
C ILE A 36 7.46 -8.75 -23.60
N ASN A 37 6.63 -9.19 -24.55
CA ASN A 37 6.55 -8.62 -25.88
C ASN A 37 5.85 -7.26 -25.85
N SER A 38 6.11 -6.43 -26.86
CA SER A 38 5.37 -5.19 -27.07
C SER A 38 3.86 -5.45 -27.20
N PHE A 39 3.00 -4.58 -26.66
CA PHE A 39 1.57 -4.58 -26.95
C PHE A 39 1.24 -3.74 -28.20
N GLY A 40 2.28 -3.21 -28.86
CA GLY A 40 2.18 -2.25 -29.95
C GLY A 40 3.20 -1.12 -29.78
N TYR A 41 3.44 -0.36 -30.83
CA TYR A 41 4.49 0.66 -30.85
C TYR A 41 3.99 2.07 -30.58
N ASP A 42 2.67 2.27 -30.49
CA ASP A 42 2.10 3.57 -30.13
C ASP A 42 2.25 3.87 -28.64
N ASP A 43 2.10 5.14 -28.27
CA ASP A 43 2.31 5.62 -26.90
C ASP A 43 1.43 4.88 -25.88
N ARG A 44 0.21 4.51 -26.27
CA ARG A 44 -0.73 3.72 -25.44
C ARG A 44 -0.16 2.36 -25.11
N SER A 45 0.30 1.63 -26.12
CA SER A 45 0.87 0.30 -25.96
C SER A 45 2.16 0.33 -25.14
N GLN A 46 3.02 1.32 -25.38
CA GLN A 46 4.23 1.52 -24.58
C GLN A 46 3.90 1.81 -23.11
N SER A 47 2.88 2.64 -22.85
CA SER A 47 2.40 2.92 -21.50
C SER A 47 1.84 1.68 -20.81
N MET A 48 1.02 0.88 -21.51
CA MET A 48 0.51 -0.41 -21.02
C MET A 48 1.65 -1.36 -20.63
N ASN A 49 2.62 -1.56 -21.54
CA ASN A 49 3.80 -2.39 -21.29
C ASN A 49 4.61 -1.90 -20.09
N ALA A 50 4.79 -0.58 -19.95
CA ALA A 50 5.53 0.00 -18.85
C ALA A 50 4.85 -0.28 -17.50
N VAL A 51 3.53 -0.15 -17.41
CA VAL A 51 2.78 -0.45 -16.19
C VAL A 51 2.88 -1.94 -15.83
N ILE A 52 2.61 -2.84 -16.78
CA ILE A 52 2.67 -4.28 -16.54
C ILE A 52 4.10 -4.71 -16.13
N SER A 53 5.12 -4.21 -16.81
CA SER A 53 6.51 -4.51 -16.48
C SER A 53 6.89 -4.00 -15.10
N ASN A 54 6.41 -2.82 -14.73
CA ASN A 54 6.65 -2.23 -13.41
C ASN A 54 5.98 -3.07 -12.32
N ASP A 55 4.69 -3.36 -12.44
CA ASP A 55 3.91 -4.17 -11.51
C ASP A 55 4.57 -5.52 -11.21
N LEU A 56 4.87 -6.27 -12.27
CA LEU A 56 5.45 -7.60 -12.12
C LEU A 56 6.89 -7.51 -11.57
N GLY A 57 7.64 -6.46 -11.94
CA GLY A 57 8.98 -6.19 -11.41
C GLY A 57 8.99 -5.87 -9.91
N ILE A 58 8.14 -4.93 -9.45
CA ILE A 58 8.09 -4.52 -8.03
C ILE A 58 7.66 -5.66 -7.09
N SER A 59 6.99 -6.68 -7.63
CA SER A 59 6.59 -7.85 -6.84
C SER A 59 7.76 -8.71 -6.35
N GLY A 60 8.93 -8.60 -6.98
CA GLY A 60 10.09 -9.44 -6.72
C GLY A 60 9.98 -10.89 -7.15
N GLN A 61 8.83 -11.30 -7.68
CA GLN A 61 8.62 -12.69 -8.11
C GLN A 61 9.08 -12.94 -9.54
N PHE A 62 9.30 -11.88 -10.33
CA PHE A 62 9.59 -11.99 -11.76
C PHE A 62 10.91 -11.33 -12.13
N LYS A 63 11.64 -12.02 -13.00
CA LYS A 63 12.78 -11.45 -13.74
C LYS A 63 12.26 -11.04 -15.10
N ILE A 64 11.94 -9.76 -15.25
CA ILE A 64 11.39 -9.21 -16.48
C ILE A 64 12.48 -9.15 -17.55
N MET A 65 12.25 -9.82 -18.68
CA MET A 65 13.10 -9.77 -19.85
C MET A 65 12.39 -8.99 -20.95
N LYS A 66 13.11 -8.00 -21.51
CA LYS A 66 12.59 -7.13 -22.56
C LYS A 66 12.91 -7.71 -23.93
N ALA A 67 11.96 -7.62 -24.86
CA ALA A 67 12.20 -7.95 -26.25
C ALA A 67 13.23 -6.99 -26.86
N PRO A 68 13.97 -7.39 -27.91
CA PRO A 68 14.72 -6.47 -28.75
C PRO A 68 13.80 -5.37 -29.28
N SER A 69 14.30 -4.13 -29.34
CA SER A 69 13.52 -2.97 -29.76
C SER A 69 12.93 -3.17 -31.16
N GLY A 70 11.61 -2.99 -31.30
CA GLY A 70 10.93 -2.97 -32.59
C GLY A 70 10.45 -4.33 -33.12
N ASP A 71 10.61 -5.42 -32.36
CA ASP A 71 10.19 -6.76 -32.79
C ASP A 71 9.22 -7.47 -31.81
N HIS A 72 8.40 -8.36 -32.38
CA HIS A 72 7.74 -9.45 -31.66
C HIS A 72 8.54 -10.73 -31.93
N PRO A 73 9.62 -10.98 -31.17
CA PRO A 73 10.46 -12.13 -31.44
C PRO A 73 9.67 -13.44 -31.29
N PRO A 74 9.95 -14.45 -32.13
CA PRO A 74 9.27 -15.74 -32.05
C PRO A 74 9.53 -16.40 -30.71
N LEU A 75 8.65 -17.32 -30.30
CA LEU A 75 8.79 -18.07 -29.03
C LEU A 75 10.18 -18.70 -28.85
N THR A 76 10.80 -19.15 -29.93
CA THR A 76 12.15 -19.73 -29.93
C THR A 76 13.23 -18.77 -29.44
N TYR A 77 13.07 -17.46 -29.64
CA TYR A 77 13.99 -16.47 -29.08
C TYR A 77 13.89 -16.45 -27.55
N TRP A 78 12.67 -16.40 -27.03
CA TRP A 78 12.39 -16.38 -25.60
C TRP A 78 12.91 -17.62 -24.88
N GLN A 79 12.72 -18.79 -25.50
CA GLN A 79 13.31 -20.05 -25.02
C GLN A 79 14.84 -19.99 -24.92
N ARG A 80 15.52 -19.39 -25.91
CA ARG A 80 16.98 -19.27 -25.92
C ARG A 80 17.52 -18.32 -24.86
N VAL A 81 16.80 -17.24 -24.56
CA VAL A 81 17.20 -16.29 -23.51
C VAL A 81 16.75 -16.72 -22.11
N GLY A 82 16.13 -17.90 -21.99
CA GLY A 82 15.77 -18.52 -20.72
C GLY A 82 14.48 -17.99 -20.12
N ALA A 83 13.50 -17.60 -20.93
CA ALA A 83 12.16 -17.27 -20.46
C ALA A 83 11.34 -18.54 -20.23
N ASP A 84 10.71 -18.63 -19.06
CA ASP A 84 9.77 -19.71 -18.73
C ASP A 84 8.38 -19.38 -19.26
N SER A 85 8.02 -18.10 -19.28
CA SER A 85 6.76 -17.61 -19.80
C SER A 85 6.94 -16.35 -20.64
N VAL A 86 6.00 -16.10 -21.56
CA VAL A 86 5.99 -14.92 -22.43
C VAL A 86 4.61 -14.30 -22.44
N LEU A 87 4.53 -13.03 -22.04
CA LEU A 87 3.33 -12.21 -22.15
C LEU A 87 3.37 -11.42 -23.46
N SER A 88 2.31 -11.53 -24.25
CA SER A 88 2.11 -10.76 -25.48
C SER A 88 0.74 -10.12 -25.47
N GLY A 89 0.56 -9.00 -26.17
CA GLY A 89 -0.75 -8.40 -26.33
C GLY A 89 -0.83 -7.44 -27.49
N GLN A 90 -1.99 -6.83 -27.64
CA GLN A 90 -2.25 -5.79 -28.62
C GLN A 90 -3.25 -4.79 -28.06
N VAL A 91 -2.98 -3.50 -28.20
CA VAL A 91 -3.94 -2.42 -27.96
C VAL A 91 -4.48 -1.93 -29.30
N THR A 92 -5.81 -1.95 -29.48
CA THR A 92 -6.48 -1.54 -30.72
C THR A 92 -7.54 -0.47 -30.42
N PRO A 93 -7.49 0.73 -31.01
CA PRO A 93 -8.55 1.72 -30.85
C PRO A 93 -9.84 1.26 -31.56
N LEU A 94 -10.99 1.44 -30.91
CA LEU A 94 -12.31 1.05 -31.46
C LEU A 94 -13.22 2.24 -31.83
N GLY A 95 -12.82 3.47 -31.50
CA GLY A 95 -13.63 4.69 -31.66
C GLY A 95 -14.32 5.11 -30.36
N ASN A 96 -14.89 6.32 -30.30
CA ASN A 96 -15.57 6.89 -29.12
C ASN A 96 -14.75 6.85 -27.81
N GLY A 97 -13.42 6.94 -27.90
CA GLY A 97 -12.53 6.86 -26.74
C GLY A 97 -12.38 5.44 -26.16
N GLN A 98 -12.88 4.40 -26.85
CA GLN A 98 -12.73 3.02 -26.43
C GLN A 98 -11.52 2.35 -27.06
N ILE A 99 -10.90 1.45 -26.29
CA ILE A 99 -9.80 0.59 -26.73
C ILE A 99 -10.18 -0.87 -26.49
N ALA A 100 -9.79 -1.75 -27.41
CA ALA A 100 -9.71 -3.18 -27.19
C ALA A 100 -8.28 -3.55 -26.79
N VAL A 101 -8.14 -4.36 -25.75
CA VAL A 101 -6.86 -4.94 -25.35
C VAL A 101 -7.01 -6.44 -25.33
N ASN A 102 -6.27 -7.13 -26.18
CA ASN A 102 -6.13 -8.58 -26.15
C ASN A 102 -4.73 -8.93 -25.65
N PHE A 103 -4.62 -9.95 -24.80
CA PHE A 103 -3.33 -10.45 -24.38
C PHE A 103 -3.36 -11.97 -24.20
N GLU A 104 -2.17 -12.54 -24.27
CA GLU A 104 -1.92 -13.96 -24.12
C GLU A 104 -0.64 -14.17 -23.30
N LEU A 105 -0.69 -15.12 -22.37
CA LEU A 105 0.45 -15.62 -21.63
C LEU A 105 0.75 -17.04 -22.10
N LEU A 106 1.95 -17.26 -22.61
CA LEU A 106 2.41 -18.54 -23.12
C LEU A 106 3.45 -19.17 -22.20
N ASP A 107 3.41 -20.50 -22.09
CA ASP A 107 4.42 -21.34 -21.46
C ASP A 107 5.57 -21.57 -22.46
N ALA A 108 6.65 -20.80 -22.33
CA ALA A 108 7.78 -20.90 -23.23
C ALA A 108 8.58 -22.18 -23.00
N ALA A 109 8.61 -22.69 -21.77
CA ALA A 109 9.25 -23.96 -21.44
C ALA A 109 8.53 -25.17 -22.08
N SER A 110 7.21 -25.09 -22.27
CA SER A 110 6.37 -26.19 -22.79
C SER A 110 5.77 -25.91 -24.17
N GLN A 111 6.62 -25.65 -25.17
CA GLN A 111 6.24 -25.50 -26.59
C GLN A 111 5.16 -24.43 -26.86
N GLY A 112 4.99 -23.42 -26.00
CA GLY A 112 4.07 -22.31 -26.24
C GLY A 112 2.62 -22.62 -25.89
N ARG A 113 2.36 -23.55 -24.96
CA ARG A 113 1.01 -23.78 -24.46
C ARG A 113 0.43 -22.47 -23.89
N VAL A 114 -0.80 -22.16 -24.27
CA VAL A 114 -1.53 -20.99 -23.75
C VAL A 114 -1.89 -21.22 -22.28
N LEU A 115 -1.37 -20.36 -21.40
CA LEU A 115 -1.66 -20.36 -19.96
C LEU A 115 -2.86 -19.48 -19.62
N LEU A 116 -2.99 -18.36 -20.33
CA LEU A 116 -4.02 -17.34 -20.12
C LEU A 116 -4.25 -16.58 -21.44
N SER A 117 -5.49 -16.28 -21.79
CA SER A 117 -5.83 -15.43 -22.94
C SER A 117 -7.13 -14.70 -22.67
N HIS A 118 -7.13 -13.38 -22.82
CA HIS A 118 -8.30 -12.53 -22.58
C HIS A 118 -8.38 -11.38 -23.57
N LYS A 119 -9.61 -10.86 -23.73
CA LYS A 119 -9.91 -9.65 -24.46
C LYS A 119 -10.79 -8.74 -23.59
N PHE A 120 -10.39 -7.49 -23.47
CA PHE A 120 -11.12 -6.45 -22.77
C PHE A 120 -11.47 -5.31 -23.71
N VAL A 121 -12.59 -4.63 -23.44
CA VAL A 121 -12.95 -3.36 -24.06
C VAL A 121 -13.20 -2.36 -22.94
N VAL A 122 -12.42 -1.29 -22.90
CA VAL A 122 -12.48 -0.28 -21.84
C VAL A 122 -12.41 1.12 -22.44
N GLN A 123 -12.76 2.13 -21.65
CA GLN A 123 -12.46 3.51 -22.00
C GLN A 123 -10.96 3.78 -21.88
N GLU A 124 -10.41 4.63 -22.73
CA GLU A 124 -8.96 4.92 -22.77
C GLU A 124 -8.43 5.41 -21.41
N HIS A 125 -9.23 6.20 -20.66
CA HIS A 125 -8.86 6.65 -19.32
C HIS A 125 -8.76 5.52 -18.27
N GLN A 126 -9.33 4.33 -18.55
CA GLN A 126 -9.27 3.15 -17.68
C GLN A 126 -8.08 2.23 -18.04
N MET A 127 -7.32 2.56 -19.08
CA MET A 127 -6.23 1.73 -19.60
C MET A 127 -5.22 1.33 -18.52
N ARG A 128 -4.85 2.27 -17.64
CA ARG A 128 -3.91 1.99 -16.55
C ARG A 128 -4.48 0.98 -15.55
N GLY A 129 -5.74 1.15 -15.14
CA GLY A 129 -6.41 0.19 -14.25
C GLY A 129 -6.51 -1.20 -14.89
N LEU A 130 -6.74 -1.25 -16.21
CA LEU A 130 -6.70 -2.51 -16.95
C LEU A 130 -5.29 -3.12 -16.98
N ALA A 131 -4.23 -2.32 -17.12
CA ALA A 131 -2.85 -2.79 -17.07
C ALA A 131 -2.56 -3.49 -15.73
N HIS A 132 -2.93 -2.86 -14.61
CA HIS A 132 -2.84 -3.45 -13.28
C HIS A 132 -3.64 -4.76 -13.16
N HIS A 133 -4.85 -4.80 -13.72
CA HIS A 133 -5.66 -6.00 -13.73
C HIS A 133 -5.03 -7.14 -14.53
N ILE A 134 -4.42 -6.84 -15.69
CA ILE A 134 -3.66 -7.82 -16.48
C ILE A 134 -2.46 -8.34 -15.66
N SER A 135 -1.74 -7.46 -14.98
CA SER A 135 -0.65 -7.84 -14.06
C SER A 135 -1.15 -8.79 -12.96
N ASP A 136 -2.32 -8.52 -12.38
CA ASP A 136 -2.91 -9.37 -11.33
C ASP A 136 -3.24 -10.78 -11.86
N LEU A 137 -3.80 -10.87 -13.06
CA LEU A 137 -4.12 -12.14 -13.72
C LEU A 137 -2.85 -12.94 -14.05
N VAL A 138 -1.83 -12.29 -14.61
CA VAL A 138 -0.54 -12.92 -14.94
C VAL A 138 0.16 -13.39 -13.66
N TYR A 139 0.22 -12.54 -12.64
CA TYR A 139 0.79 -12.87 -11.35
C TYR A 139 0.10 -14.09 -10.74
N GLN A 140 -1.23 -14.07 -10.64
CA GLN A 140 -1.99 -15.19 -10.08
C GLN A 140 -1.83 -16.48 -10.87
N LYS A 141 -1.77 -16.40 -12.21
CA LYS A 141 -1.59 -17.58 -13.03
C LYS A 141 -0.23 -18.26 -12.78
N LEU A 142 0.82 -17.48 -12.57
CA LEU A 142 2.20 -17.99 -12.45
C LEU A 142 2.61 -18.30 -11.01
N THR A 143 2.05 -17.61 -10.01
CA THR A 143 2.39 -17.80 -8.59
C THR A 143 1.35 -18.58 -7.80
N GLY A 144 0.11 -18.65 -8.29
CA GLY A 144 -1.04 -19.17 -7.54
C GLY A 144 -1.63 -18.19 -6.51
N GLU A 145 -1.05 -17.00 -6.36
CA GLU A 145 -1.46 -16.00 -5.37
C GLU A 145 -2.12 -14.80 -6.03
N ARG A 146 -3.10 -14.17 -5.38
CA ARG A 146 -3.73 -12.97 -5.92
C ARG A 146 -2.73 -11.80 -5.97
N GLY A 147 -2.60 -11.16 -7.14
CA GLY A 147 -1.82 -9.93 -7.31
C GLY A 147 -2.46 -8.74 -6.59
N VAL A 148 -1.64 -7.73 -6.27
CA VAL A 148 -2.07 -6.52 -5.52
C VAL A 148 -2.05 -5.26 -6.39
N PHE A 149 -1.86 -5.37 -7.69
CA PHE A 149 -1.59 -4.22 -8.54
C PHE A 149 -2.83 -3.34 -8.75
N SER A 150 -4.03 -3.94 -8.74
CA SER A 150 -5.29 -3.19 -8.77
C SER A 150 -5.73 -2.62 -7.42
N THR A 151 -4.89 -2.71 -6.39
CA THR A 151 -5.19 -2.11 -5.07
C THR A 151 -4.79 -0.64 -5.04
N LYS A 152 -5.19 0.03 -3.95
CA LYS A 152 -4.88 1.43 -3.66
C LYS A 152 -4.11 1.60 -2.36
N ILE A 153 -3.52 2.76 -2.20
CA ILE A 153 -2.88 3.21 -0.96
C ILE A 153 -3.52 4.52 -0.50
N ALA A 154 -3.63 4.68 0.81
CA ALA A 154 -3.96 5.96 1.44
C ALA A 154 -2.73 6.46 2.19
N TYR A 155 -2.54 7.77 2.25
CA TYR A 155 -1.46 8.38 3.03
C TYR A 155 -1.79 9.83 3.37
N ILE A 156 -1.07 10.39 4.34
CA ILE A 156 -1.16 11.81 4.68
C ILE A 156 -0.07 12.56 3.94
N MET A 157 -0.46 13.58 3.18
CA MET A 157 0.46 14.54 2.55
C MET A 157 0.52 15.81 3.39
N VAL A 158 1.72 16.26 3.73
CA VAL A 158 1.98 17.49 4.48
C VAL A 158 2.72 18.47 3.58
N LYS A 159 2.08 19.58 3.25
CA LYS A 159 2.69 20.65 2.45
C LYS A 159 2.98 21.87 3.31
N HIS A 160 4.23 22.26 3.33
CA HIS A 160 4.68 23.48 4.00
C HIS A 160 4.73 24.63 2.98
N ALA A 161 3.73 25.52 3.01
CA ALA A 161 3.79 26.81 2.32
C ALA A 161 4.31 27.89 3.29
N SER A 162 4.88 28.98 2.77
CA SER A 162 5.67 29.97 3.52
C SER A 162 5.08 30.45 4.86
N ASN A 163 3.74 30.44 5.03
CA ASN A 163 3.07 30.79 6.29
C ASN A 163 1.98 29.79 6.74
N GLN A 164 1.79 28.65 6.05
CA GLN A 164 0.71 27.71 6.34
C GLN A 164 1.12 26.27 6.01
N THR A 165 0.86 25.36 6.94
CA THR A 165 0.95 23.91 6.68
C THR A 165 -0.43 23.39 6.28
N ARG A 166 -0.49 22.57 5.25
CA ARG A 166 -1.70 21.88 4.81
C ARG A 166 -1.51 20.37 4.89
N TYR A 167 -2.53 19.69 5.39
CA TYR A 167 -2.57 18.24 5.51
C TYR A 167 -3.66 17.70 4.58
N SER A 168 -3.34 16.71 3.76
CA SER A 168 -4.31 16.07 2.88
C SER A 168 -4.34 14.56 3.07
N LEU A 169 -5.55 13.98 3.13
CA LEU A 169 -5.72 12.54 3.05
C LEU A 169 -5.81 12.18 1.57
N GLU A 170 -4.77 11.57 1.06
CA GLU A 170 -4.65 11.19 -0.35
C GLU A 170 -4.98 9.71 -0.51
N VAL A 171 -5.63 9.37 -1.63
CA VAL A 171 -5.77 7.99 -2.12
C VAL A 171 -5.17 7.91 -3.51
N ALA A 172 -4.31 6.92 -3.74
CA ALA A 172 -3.64 6.70 -5.02
C ALA A 172 -3.69 5.21 -5.40
N ASP A 173 -3.38 4.90 -6.65
CA ASP A 173 -3.07 3.52 -7.07
C ASP A 173 -1.85 3.01 -6.27
N MET A 174 -1.67 1.69 -6.14
CA MET A 174 -0.65 1.13 -5.26
C MET A 174 0.78 1.59 -5.58
N ASP A 175 1.06 1.89 -6.85
CA ASP A 175 2.34 2.46 -7.29
C ASP A 175 2.37 4.00 -7.26
N GLY A 176 1.42 4.61 -6.55
CA GLY A 176 1.38 6.02 -6.20
C GLY A 176 0.73 6.90 -7.27
N TYR A 177 0.45 6.38 -8.46
CA TYR A 177 -0.18 7.16 -9.53
C TYR A 177 -1.64 7.52 -9.22
N HIS A 178 -2.16 8.51 -9.94
CA HIS A 178 -3.52 9.02 -9.77
C HIS A 178 -3.91 9.36 -8.32
N PRO A 179 -3.13 10.20 -7.61
CA PRO A 179 -3.53 10.66 -6.29
C PRO A 179 -4.80 11.50 -6.36
N GLN A 180 -5.68 11.28 -5.39
CA GLN A 180 -6.91 12.03 -5.18
C GLN A 180 -7.01 12.44 -3.71
N SER A 181 -7.14 13.74 -3.45
CA SER A 181 -7.35 14.26 -2.11
C SER A 181 -8.81 14.03 -1.68
N LEU A 182 -9.03 13.16 -0.69
CA LEU A 182 -10.34 12.96 -0.08
C LEU A 182 -10.70 14.07 0.92
N LEU A 183 -9.67 14.67 1.52
CA LEU A 183 -9.79 15.74 2.50
C LEU A 183 -8.55 16.62 2.43
N VAL A 184 -8.74 17.93 2.59
CA VAL A 184 -7.68 18.91 2.82
C VAL A 184 -7.99 19.67 4.10
N SER A 185 -7.01 19.81 4.98
CA SER A 185 -7.15 20.47 6.27
C SER A 185 -5.98 21.42 6.55
N SER A 186 -6.25 22.48 7.31
CA SER A 186 -5.21 23.33 7.91
C SER A 186 -4.67 22.76 9.22
N GLU A 187 -5.32 21.72 9.76
CA GLU A 187 -4.93 21.05 10.99
C GLU A 187 -4.46 19.61 10.70
N PRO A 188 -3.66 19.01 11.59
CA PRO A 188 -3.23 17.64 11.42
C PRO A 188 -4.40 16.67 11.22
N ILE A 189 -4.16 15.70 10.35
CA ILE A 189 -4.95 14.49 10.20
C ILE A 189 -3.97 13.32 10.22
N MET A 190 -4.40 12.19 10.76
CA MET A 190 -3.50 11.06 10.97
C MET A 190 -4.24 9.72 11.00
N SER A 191 -3.46 8.66 10.88
CA SER A 191 -3.78 7.26 11.07
C SER A 191 -4.94 6.79 10.19
N PRO A 192 -4.82 6.94 8.86
CA PRO A 192 -5.82 6.40 7.94
C PRO A 192 -5.88 4.87 8.08
N SER A 193 -7.09 4.33 8.07
CA SER A 193 -7.36 2.90 8.17
C SER A 193 -8.51 2.51 7.25
N TRP A 194 -8.23 1.63 6.29
CA TRP A 194 -9.23 1.15 5.33
C TRP A 194 -10.23 0.20 5.98
N SER A 195 -11.51 0.37 5.63
CA SER A 195 -12.51 -0.66 5.87
C SER A 195 -12.19 -1.93 5.07
N PRO A 196 -12.60 -3.13 5.52
CA PRO A 196 -12.29 -4.39 4.83
C PRO A 196 -12.85 -4.49 3.41
N ASP A 197 -13.89 -3.72 3.09
CA ASP A 197 -14.49 -3.62 1.76
C ASP A 197 -13.85 -2.54 0.87
N GLY A 198 -12.88 -1.77 1.39
CA GLY A 198 -12.18 -0.71 0.67
C GLY A 198 -13.02 0.54 0.38
N ARG A 199 -14.25 0.66 0.89
CA ARG A 199 -15.15 1.77 0.56
C ARG A 199 -14.98 2.98 1.46
N THR A 200 -14.39 2.81 2.63
CA THR A 200 -14.33 3.84 3.66
C THR A 200 -12.95 3.86 4.30
N ILE A 201 -12.49 5.06 4.67
CA ILE A 201 -11.28 5.24 5.48
C ILE A 201 -11.66 5.87 6.82
N ALA A 202 -11.26 5.24 7.92
CA ALA A 202 -11.29 5.86 9.24
C ALA A 202 -9.99 6.63 9.46
N TYR A 203 -10.06 7.79 10.10
CA TYR A 203 -8.90 8.64 10.34
C TYR A 203 -9.14 9.56 11.54
N VAL A 204 -8.07 10.11 12.09
CA VAL A 204 -8.08 11.10 13.16
C VAL A 204 -7.98 12.49 12.55
N SER A 205 -8.76 13.44 13.07
CA SER A 205 -8.75 14.84 12.67
C SER A 205 -8.58 15.76 13.89
N PHE A 206 -7.80 16.82 13.70
CA PHE A 206 -7.60 17.90 14.67
C PHE A 206 -8.26 19.22 14.25
N GLU A 207 -9.17 19.22 13.27
CA GLU A 207 -9.85 20.42 12.75
C GLU A 207 -10.53 21.27 13.83
N LYS A 208 -10.99 20.65 14.91
CA LYS A 208 -11.57 21.33 16.08
C LYS A 208 -10.58 21.53 17.24
N LYS A 209 -9.27 21.58 16.95
CA LYS A 209 -8.19 21.71 17.94
C LYS A 209 -8.21 20.63 19.03
N SER A 210 -8.89 19.52 18.76
CA SER A 210 -9.03 18.35 19.61
C SER A 210 -9.09 17.11 18.71
N ALA A 211 -8.56 15.98 19.18
CA ALA A 211 -8.52 14.75 18.42
C ALA A 211 -9.94 14.16 18.29
N GLN A 212 -10.38 13.93 17.06
CA GLN A 212 -11.68 13.32 16.74
C GLN A 212 -11.48 12.20 15.72
N ILE A 213 -12.22 11.11 15.84
CA ILE A 213 -12.18 10.03 14.84
C ILE A 213 -13.37 10.20 13.90
N PHE A 214 -13.06 10.24 12.60
CA PHE A 214 -14.03 10.27 11.51
C PHE A 214 -13.89 9.02 10.65
N LYS A 215 -14.93 8.75 9.87
CA LYS A 215 -14.85 7.94 8.67
C LYS A 215 -15.23 8.75 7.45
N VAL A 216 -14.57 8.52 6.32
CA VAL A 216 -14.85 9.15 5.02
C VAL A 216 -15.11 8.09 3.98
N ASP A 217 -16.19 8.24 3.22
CA ASP A 217 -16.49 7.42 2.05
C ASP A 217 -15.56 7.80 0.89
N VAL A 218 -14.90 6.81 0.29
CA VAL A 218 -13.85 7.02 -0.71
C VAL A 218 -14.42 7.53 -2.04
N ALA A 219 -15.64 7.13 -2.40
CA ALA A 219 -16.26 7.52 -3.67
C ALA A 219 -16.90 8.92 -3.62
N THR A 220 -17.49 9.27 -2.48
CA THR A 220 -18.31 10.49 -2.33
C THR A 220 -17.65 11.58 -1.49
N GLY A 221 -16.60 11.26 -0.74
CA GLY A 221 -15.99 12.17 0.23
C GLY A 221 -16.88 12.47 1.45
N GLN A 222 -18.02 11.78 1.61
CA GLN A 222 -18.92 12.01 2.74
C GLN A 222 -18.28 11.58 4.06
N ARG A 223 -18.32 12.49 5.04
CA ARG A 223 -17.68 12.30 6.35
C ARG A 223 -18.71 12.04 7.44
N ARG A 224 -18.40 11.12 8.36
CA ARG A 224 -19.19 10.87 9.57
C ARG A 224 -18.29 10.80 10.79
N LEU A 225 -18.66 11.54 11.84
CA LEU A 225 -18.00 11.48 13.14
C LEU A 225 -18.26 10.13 13.82
N ILE A 226 -17.23 9.54 14.42
CA ILE A 226 -17.28 8.28 15.19
C ILE A 226 -17.10 8.57 16.68
N THR A 227 -16.02 9.26 17.07
CA THR A 227 -15.78 9.63 18.48
C THR A 227 -15.20 11.03 18.63
N SER A 228 -15.50 11.68 19.75
CA SER A 228 -14.98 13.01 20.12
C SER A 228 -14.98 13.22 21.63
N PHE A 229 -14.37 12.30 22.38
CA PHE A 229 -14.25 12.43 23.84
C PHE A 229 -13.13 13.43 24.21
N PRO A 230 -13.13 13.99 25.44
CA PRO A 230 -11.98 14.71 25.94
C PRO A 230 -10.70 13.84 25.93
N GLY A 231 -9.57 14.45 25.56
CA GLY A 231 -8.27 13.78 25.47
C GLY A 231 -8.02 13.12 24.11
N ILE A 232 -7.26 12.02 24.12
CA ILE A 232 -6.87 11.28 22.93
C ILE A 232 -8.08 10.53 22.37
N ASN A 233 -8.30 10.67 21.07
CA ASN A 233 -9.14 9.81 20.25
C ASN A 233 -8.27 9.44 19.03
N GLY A 234 -7.77 8.21 18.97
CA GLY A 234 -6.74 7.86 18.00
C GLY A 234 -6.75 6.43 17.52
N ALA A 235 -5.83 6.16 16.59
CA ALA A 235 -5.48 4.84 16.06
C ALA A 235 -6.69 3.94 15.74
N PRO A 236 -7.58 4.37 14.82
CA PRO A 236 -8.71 3.55 14.41
C PRO A 236 -8.24 2.30 13.65
N ALA A 237 -8.87 1.16 13.92
CA ALA A 237 -8.64 -0.09 13.20
C ALA A 237 -9.93 -0.87 13.02
N TRP A 238 -10.23 -1.25 11.78
CA TRP A 238 -11.45 -1.98 11.45
C TRP A 238 -11.38 -3.43 11.88
N SER A 239 -12.50 -3.95 12.39
CA SER A 239 -12.69 -5.40 12.48
C SER A 239 -12.77 -6.01 11.07
N PRO A 240 -12.34 -7.27 10.86
CA PRO A 240 -12.34 -7.89 9.53
C PRO A 240 -13.74 -8.02 8.90
N ASP A 241 -14.79 -8.05 9.73
CA ASP A 241 -16.18 -8.08 9.29
C ASP A 241 -16.77 -6.68 9.02
N GLY A 242 -16.01 -5.62 9.26
CA GLY A 242 -16.40 -4.22 9.04
C GLY A 242 -17.46 -3.68 10.00
N ARG A 243 -17.83 -4.41 11.06
CA ARG A 243 -18.92 -4.03 11.98
C ARG A 243 -18.47 -3.15 13.14
N GLU A 244 -17.20 -3.25 13.51
CA GLU A 244 -16.62 -2.57 14.65
C GLU A 244 -15.35 -1.81 14.27
N LEU A 245 -15.07 -0.76 15.03
CA LEU A 245 -13.78 -0.05 15.00
C LEU A 245 -13.13 -0.18 16.38
N ALA A 246 -11.93 -0.75 16.43
CA ALA A 246 -11.07 -0.58 17.58
C ALA A 246 -10.50 0.85 17.55
N VAL A 247 -10.55 1.56 18.67
CA VAL A 247 -10.09 2.94 18.82
C VAL A 247 -9.35 3.10 20.13
N VAL A 248 -8.46 4.09 20.21
CA VAL A 248 -7.73 4.43 21.42
C VAL A 248 -8.33 5.68 22.03
N LEU A 249 -8.79 5.58 23.29
CA LEU A 249 -9.37 6.71 24.02
C LEU A 249 -8.66 6.91 25.36
N SER A 250 -8.40 8.17 25.72
CA SER A 250 -7.89 8.56 27.06
C SER A 250 -8.97 9.19 27.95
N LYS A 251 -10.26 8.97 27.63
CA LYS A 251 -11.40 9.56 28.35
C LYS A 251 -11.51 9.15 29.82
N SER A 252 -10.80 8.09 30.22
CA SER A 252 -10.80 7.50 31.56
C SER A 252 -9.41 7.53 32.21
N GLY A 253 -8.53 8.44 31.77
CA GLY A 253 -7.13 8.51 32.22
C GLY A 253 -6.17 8.05 31.15
N ASN A 254 -5.37 7.01 31.42
CA ASN A 254 -4.39 6.52 30.45
C ASN A 254 -5.06 5.95 29.19
N PRO A 255 -4.47 6.12 27.98
CA PRO A 255 -5.01 5.57 26.74
C PRO A 255 -5.29 4.06 26.84
N LYS A 256 -6.49 3.69 26.43
CA LYS A 256 -6.96 2.29 26.35
C LYS A 256 -7.67 2.03 25.04
N ILE A 257 -7.76 0.75 24.71
CA ILE A 257 -8.43 0.28 23.50
C ILE A 257 -9.90 0.07 23.82
N TYR A 258 -10.76 0.58 22.95
CA TYR A 258 -12.20 0.41 22.96
C TYR A 258 -12.65 -0.15 21.61
N SER A 259 -13.72 -0.94 21.60
CA SER A 259 -14.48 -1.25 20.39
C SER A 259 -15.66 -0.31 20.27
N VAL A 260 -15.96 0.12 19.05
CA VAL A 260 -17.13 0.93 18.70
C VAL A 260 -17.91 0.19 17.63
N ASN A 261 -19.15 -0.21 17.94
CA ASN A 261 -20.06 -0.80 16.99
C ASN A 261 -20.60 0.29 16.05
N LEU A 262 -20.41 0.12 14.74
CA LEU A 262 -20.65 1.20 13.77
C LEU A 262 -22.12 1.43 13.43
N SER A 263 -23.01 0.47 13.70
CA SER A 263 -24.45 0.63 13.49
C SER A 263 -25.14 1.29 14.69
N SER A 264 -24.81 0.85 15.91
CA SER A 264 -25.45 1.33 17.14
C SER A 264 -24.72 2.50 17.81
N GLY A 265 -23.42 2.67 17.52
CA GLY A 265 -22.54 3.57 18.29
C GLY A 265 -22.16 3.03 19.68
N ALA A 266 -22.60 1.82 20.04
CA ALA A 266 -22.27 1.21 21.32
C ALA A 266 -20.76 1.01 21.45
N MET A 267 -20.23 1.28 22.65
CA MET A 267 -18.80 1.25 22.92
C MET A 267 -18.48 0.32 24.09
N LYS A 268 -17.43 -0.48 23.94
CA LYS A 268 -16.93 -1.38 24.99
C LYS A 268 -15.42 -1.22 25.16
N GLN A 269 -14.98 -1.02 26.40
CA GLN A 269 -13.56 -1.01 26.75
C GLN A 269 -12.98 -2.43 26.65
N LEU A 270 -11.83 -2.57 26.01
CA LEU A 270 -11.18 -3.85 25.74
C LEU A 270 -9.91 -4.08 26.56
N THR A 271 -9.19 -3.01 26.94
CA THR A 271 -8.00 -3.11 27.77
C THR A 271 -8.10 -2.27 29.04
N PHE A 272 -7.37 -2.68 30.08
CA PHE A 272 -7.47 -2.16 31.44
C PHE A 272 -6.07 -2.00 32.08
N GLY A 273 -6.01 -1.31 33.23
CA GLY A 273 -4.77 -1.03 33.98
C GLY A 273 -4.15 0.33 33.68
N ASP A 274 -2.93 0.57 34.15
CA ASP A 274 -2.32 1.91 34.11
C ASP A 274 -1.45 2.17 32.88
N ALA A 275 -0.96 1.13 32.20
CA ALA A 275 -0.09 1.30 31.04
C ALA A 275 -0.82 1.94 29.85
N ILE A 276 -0.08 2.64 28.99
CA ILE A 276 -0.60 3.10 27.69
C ILE A 276 -0.80 1.87 26.80
N ASP A 277 -2.01 1.70 26.25
CA ASP A 277 -2.32 0.71 25.22
C ASP A 277 -2.81 1.44 23.96
N THR A 278 -2.15 1.22 22.83
CA THR A 278 -2.40 1.97 21.59
C THR A 278 -2.15 1.13 20.33
N GLU A 279 -2.43 1.69 19.16
CA GLU A 279 -2.17 1.09 17.83
C GLU A 279 -2.79 -0.31 17.68
N PRO A 280 -4.10 -0.49 17.96
CA PRO A 280 -4.76 -1.78 17.82
C PRO A 280 -4.82 -2.22 16.37
N ARG A 281 -4.67 -3.52 16.11
CA ARG A 281 -4.93 -4.16 14.81
C ARG A 281 -5.57 -5.52 15.02
N TYR A 282 -6.73 -5.75 14.42
CA TYR A 282 -7.39 -7.05 14.48
C TYR A 282 -6.56 -8.12 13.76
N SER A 283 -6.62 -9.36 14.25
CA SER A 283 -6.22 -10.51 13.45
C SER A 283 -7.17 -10.70 12.27
N PRO A 284 -6.68 -11.23 11.12
CA PRO A 284 -7.50 -11.54 9.95
C PRO A 284 -8.75 -12.38 10.24
N ASP A 285 -8.66 -13.32 11.20
CA ASP A 285 -9.78 -14.16 11.65
C ASP A 285 -10.72 -13.48 12.68
N GLY A 286 -10.38 -12.25 13.09
CA GLY A 286 -11.12 -11.47 14.08
C GLY A 286 -11.10 -12.05 15.50
N GLN A 287 -10.26 -13.04 15.82
CA GLN A 287 -10.23 -13.66 17.15
C GLN A 287 -9.37 -12.90 18.16
N SER A 288 -8.48 -12.03 17.70
CA SER A 288 -7.56 -11.29 18.56
C SER A 288 -7.28 -9.89 18.05
N ILE A 289 -6.67 -9.07 18.90
CA ILE A 289 -6.19 -7.73 18.58
C ILE A 289 -4.72 -7.64 19.01
N LEU A 290 -3.82 -7.36 18.07
CA LEU A 290 -2.46 -6.91 18.39
C LEU A 290 -2.49 -5.45 18.77
N PHE A 291 -1.64 -5.04 19.71
CA PHE A 291 -1.51 -3.64 20.10
C PHE A 291 -0.15 -3.35 20.74
N THR A 292 0.22 -2.08 20.73
CA THR A 292 1.43 -1.58 21.38
C THR A 292 1.13 -1.23 22.83
N SER A 293 1.97 -1.67 23.77
CA SER A 293 1.84 -1.33 25.19
C SER A 293 3.18 -1.07 25.86
N GLY A 294 3.20 -0.05 26.73
CA GLY A 294 4.35 0.29 27.58
C GLY A 294 4.42 -0.49 28.90
N ARG A 295 3.53 -1.46 29.13
CA ARG A 295 3.43 -2.17 30.43
C ARG A 295 4.69 -2.94 30.85
N GLY A 296 5.60 -3.21 29.92
CA GLY A 296 6.87 -3.87 30.16
C GLY A 296 8.07 -2.93 30.22
N GLY A 297 7.85 -1.62 30.37
CA GLY A 297 8.88 -0.58 30.26
C GLY A 297 8.85 0.09 28.90
N SER A 298 9.62 -0.41 27.93
CA SER A 298 9.57 0.10 26.56
C SER A 298 8.33 -0.40 25.79
N PRO A 299 7.88 0.32 24.75
CA PRO A 299 6.79 -0.14 23.87
C PRO A 299 7.09 -1.50 23.25
N GLN A 300 6.15 -2.42 23.44
CA GLN A 300 6.20 -3.80 22.95
C GLN A 300 4.84 -4.21 22.42
N VAL A 301 4.80 -5.26 21.61
CA VAL A 301 3.57 -5.80 21.03
C VAL A 301 2.95 -6.82 21.98
N TYR A 302 1.65 -6.67 22.21
CA TYR A 302 0.80 -7.56 22.98
C TYR A 302 -0.37 -8.03 22.12
N ARG A 303 -0.95 -9.17 22.49
CA ARG A 303 -2.16 -9.73 21.90
C ARG A 303 -3.25 -9.78 22.95
N LEU A 304 -4.40 -9.22 22.63
CA LEU A 304 -5.65 -9.39 23.35
C LEU A 304 -6.48 -10.47 22.65
N SER A 305 -6.85 -11.51 23.39
CA SER A 305 -7.85 -12.50 22.95
C SER A 305 -9.26 -11.93 23.10
N ARG A 306 -10.09 -11.98 22.06
CA ARG A 306 -11.47 -11.49 22.11
C ARG A 306 -12.45 -12.46 22.78
N ALA A 307 -12.04 -13.73 22.93
CA ALA A 307 -12.88 -14.75 23.56
C ALA A 307 -12.95 -14.61 25.09
N ASP A 308 -11.82 -14.34 25.73
CA ASP A 308 -11.66 -14.33 27.19
C ASP A 308 -11.10 -13.00 27.74
N GLY A 309 -10.70 -12.07 26.87
CA GLY A 309 -10.08 -10.80 27.28
C GLY A 309 -8.63 -10.93 27.76
N ARG A 310 -8.01 -12.11 27.60
CA ARG A 310 -6.64 -12.34 28.07
C ARG A 310 -5.63 -11.56 27.23
N VAL A 311 -4.69 -10.91 27.90
CA VAL A 311 -3.57 -10.20 27.27
C VAL A 311 -2.26 -10.97 27.46
N SER A 312 -1.50 -11.16 26.39
CA SER A 312 -0.16 -11.78 26.40
C SER A 312 0.85 -10.97 25.59
N ARG A 313 2.09 -10.85 26.08
CA ARG A 313 3.20 -10.23 25.32
C ARG A 313 3.61 -11.14 24.15
N ILE A 314 3.91 -10.53 23.00
CA ILE A 314 4.27 -11.25 21.76
C ILE A 314 5.72 -11.01 21.36
N THR A 315 6.25 -9.81 21.57
CA THR A 315 7.62 -9.46 21.16
C THR A 315 8.60 -9.50 22.32
N PHE A 316 9.70 -10.22 22.15
CA PHE A 316 10.78 -10.34 23.14
C PHE A 316 12.17 -9.96 22.59
N SER A 317 12.28 -9.78 21.28
CA SER A 317 13.49 -9.31 20.61
C SER A 317 13.38 -7.82 20.27
N GLY A 318 14.49 -7.09 20.40
CA GLY A 318 14.52 -5.63 20.20
C GLY A 318 14.11 -4.83 21.44
N ASN A 319 14.56 -3.58 21.50
CA ASN A 319 14.30 -2.67 22.60
C ASN A 319 13.02 -1.85 22.42
N TYR A 320 12.39 -1.86 21.24
CA TYR A 320 11.13 -1.18 20.95
C TYR A 320 10.41 -1.89 19.79
N ASN A 321 9.13 -2.23 19.98
CA ASN A 321 8.28 -2.86 18.97
C ASN A 321 6.88 -2.22 19.00
N ALA A 322 6.38 -1.75 17.86
CA ALA A 322 5.12 -1.01 17.77
C ALA A 322 4.43 -1.18 16.40
N ARG A 323 3.25 -0.58 16.24
CA ARG A 323 2.42 -0.62 15.01
C ARG A 323 2.31 -2.02 14.37
N PRO A 324 1.95 -3.06 15.15
CA PRO A 324 1.96 -4.44 14.66
C PRO A 324 0.80 -4.72 13.71
N SER A 325 1.01 -5.55 12.68
CA SER A 325 -0.06 -6.13 11.87
C SER A 325 0.29 -7.56 11.50
N TYR A 326 -0.71 -8.45 11.56
CA TYR A 326 -0.55 -9.77 10.96
C TYR A 326 -0.43 -9.67 9.44
N THR A 327 0.30 -10.62 8.84
CA THR A 327 0.08 -11.00 7.44
C THR A 327 -1.31 -11.64 7.30
N PRO A 328 -1.94 -11.59 6.10
CA PRO A 328 -3.28 -12.15 5.90
C PRO A 328 -3.42 -13.63 6.29
N ASN A 329 -2.35 -14.41 6.13
CA ASN A 329 -2.29 -15.83 6.50
C ASN A 329 -1.95 -16.09 7.99
N GLN A 330 -1.76 -15.04 8.80
CA GLN A 330 -1.41 -15.09 10.22
C GLN A 330 -0.10 -15.82 10.56
N GLN A 331 0.79 -16.02 9.59
CA GLN A 331 2.09 -16.67 9.83
C GLN A 331 3.14 -15.69 10.36
N SER A 332 3.01 -14.40 10.04
CA SER A 332 3.96 -13.39 10.45
C SER A 332 3.28 -12.14 11.01
N ILE A 333 4.02 -11.40 11.82
CA ILE A 333 3.66 -10.07 12.33
C ILE A 333 4.67 -9.07 11.78
N VAL A 334 4.20 -8.12 11.00
CA VAL A 334 4.99 -6.97 10.55
C VAL A 334 4.85 -5.87 11.60
N MET A 335 5.95 -5.22 11.95
CA MET A 335 5.97 -4.20 13.00
C MET A 335 7.08 -3.18 12.77
N LEU A 336 6.92 -2.03 13.40
CA LEU A 336 8.03 -1.12 13.65
C LEU A 336 8.93 -1.76 14.70
N HIS A 337 10.22 -1.92 14.39
CA HIS A 337 11.19 -2.66 15.19
C HIS A 337 12.48 -1.85 15.38
N ARG A 338 13.00 -1.84 16.60
CA ARG A 338 14.31 -1.25 16.92
C ARG A 338 15.08 -2.17 17.84
N THR A 339 16.34 -2.43 17.48
CA THR A 339 17.30 -3.13 18.33
C THR A 339 18.35 -2.16 18.90
N ASP A 340 18.75 -1.15 18.11
CA ASP A 340 19.74 -0.15 18.46
C ASP A 340 19.12 1.27 18.53
N ARG A 341 19.53 2.18 17.64
CA ARG A 341 19.02 3.55 17.52
C ARG A 341 18.03 3.72 16.37
N ALA A 342 18.07 2.89 15.34
CA ALA A 342 17.29 3.07 14.13
C ALA A 342 15.93 2.37 14.19
N PHE A 343 14.88 3.08 13.77
CA PHE A 343 13.55 2.50 13.60
C PHE A 343 13.46 1.86 12.21
N ASN A 344 13.21 0.56 12.18
CA ASN A 344 13.16 -0.26 10.98
C ASN A 344 11.85 -1.01 10.89
N ILE A 345 11.56 -1.59 9.72
CA ILE A 345 10.48 -2.55 9.53
C ILE A 345 11.00 -3.94 9.85
N GLY A 346 10.38 -4.59 10.82
CA GLY A 346 10.66 -5.97 11.23
C GLY A 346 9.50 -6.91 10.94
N VAL A 347 9.83 -8.18 10.73
CA VAL A 347 8.88 -9.28 10.56
C VAL A 347 9.18 -10.34 11.60
N GLN A 348 8.21 -10.63 12.47
CA GLN A 348 8.28 -11.72 13.43
C GLN A 348 7.49 -12.92 12.92
N ASP A 349 8.09 -14.11 12.91
CA ASP A 349 7.36 -15.36 12.73
C ASP A 349 6.50 -15.65 13.96
N VAL A 350 5.22 -15.96 13.76
CA VAL A 350 4.24 -16.11 14.85
C VAL A 350 4.52 -17.35 15.72
N HIS A 351 5.12 -18.39 15.16
CA HIS A 351 5.31 -19.66 15.84
C HIS A 351 6.62 -19.72 16.64
N SER A 352 7.72 -19.37 15.99
CA SER A 352 9.07 -19.36 16.56
C SER A 352 9.40 -18.09 17.34
N GLY A 353 8.74 -16.97 17.03
CA GLY A 353 9.09 -15.65 17.57
C GLY A 353 10.36 -15.05 16.99
N GLN A 354 10.98 -15.67 15.98
CA GLN A 354 12.15 -15.13 15.32
C GLN A 354 11.82 -13.83 14.58
N VAL A 355 12.67 -12.82 14.72
CA VAL A 355 12.54 -11.52 14.05
C VAL A 355 13.56 -11.38 12.93
N LEU A 356 13.10 -11.03 11.74
CA LEU A 356 13.89 -10.58 10.61
C LEU A 356 13.71 -9.07 10.43
N THR A 357 14.80 -8.31 10.46
CA THR A 357 14.80 -6.88 10.12
C THR A 357 14.90 -6.72 8.61
N LEU A 358 13.92 -6.08 7.99
CA LEU A 358 13.85 -5.92 6.53
C LEU A 358 14.56 -4.67 6.02
N THR A 359 14.50 -3.59 6.79
CA THR A 359 15.03 -2.28 6.40
C THR A 359 16.15 -1.86 7.35
N HIS A 360 16.99 -0.94 6.87
CA HIS A 360 18.13 -0.40 7.60
C HIS A 360 18.21 1.11 7.38
N SER A 361 17.06 1.79 7.49
CA SER A 361 16.99 3.24 7.37
C SER A 361 17.16 3.88 8.75
N SER A 362 17.36 5.20 8.81
CA SER A 362 17.45 5.91 10.07
C SER A 362 16.08 6.13 10.75
N MET A 363 14.99 6.18 9.99
CA MET A 363 13.67 6.60 10.48
C MET A 363 12.53 6.04 9.61
N ASP A 364 12.30 4.73 9.66
CA ASP A 364 11.10 4.12 9.08
C ASP A 364 9.90 4.26 10.00
N GLU A 365 8.73 4.36 9.40
CA GLU A 365 7.48 4.59 10.12
C GLU A 365 6.30 3.87 9.45
N SER A 366 5.29 3.53 10.25
CA SER A 366 3.94 3.17 9.77
C SER A 366 3.87 2.02 8.75
N PRO A 367 4.38 0.82 9.06
CA PRO A 367 4.25 -0.31 8.13
C PRO A 367 2.78 -0.69 7.89
N SER A 368 2.45 -0.95 6.62
CA SER A 368 1.18 -1.46 6.17
C SER A 368 1.37 -2.63 5.19
N VAL A 369 0.82 -3.78 5.56
CA VAL A 369 0.94 -5.02 4.79
C VAL A 369 -0.04 -5.02 3.62
N ALA A 370 0.42 -5.39 2.42
CA ALA A 370 -0.45 -5.60 1.26
C ALA A 370 -1.41 -6.77 1.49
N PRO A 371 -2.58 -6.81 0.83
CA PRO A 371 -3.60 -7.84 1.11
C PRO A 371 -3.22 -9.26 0.67
N ASN A 372 -2.13 -9.45 -0.09
CA ASN A 372 -1.53 -10.76 -0.35
C ASN A 372 -0.40 -11.13 0.63
N GLY A 373 0.01 -10.23 1.53
CA GLY A 373 1.07 -10.46 2.50
C GLY A 373 2.51 -10.42 1.96
N ARG A 374 2.71 -10.07 0.69
CA ARG A 374 4.03 -10.15 0.03
C ARG A 374 4.82 -8.85 0.05
N LEU A 375 4.14 -7.72 0.15
CA LEU A 375 4.74 -6.39 0.17
C LEU A 375 4.31 -5.64 1.43
N ILE A 376 5.19 -4.76 1.90
CA ILE A 376 4.96 -3.86 3.01
C ILE A 376 5.22 -2.45 2.53
N LEU A 377 4.21 -1.60 2.58
CA LEU A 377 4.31 -0.16 2.37
C LEU A 377 4.67 0.51 3.71
N TYR A 378 5.55 1.49 3.68
CA TYR A 378 5.94 2.27 4.85
C TYR A 378 6.34 3.69 4.44
N ALA A 379 6.40 4.59 5.42
CA ALA A 379 6.99 5.92 5.23
C ALA A 379 8.44 5.90 5.73
N THR A 380 9.31 6.63 5.05
CA THR A 380 10.71 6.79 5.43
C THR A 380 11.17 8.18 5.04
N HIS A 381 12.40 8.55 5.40
CA HIS A 381 12.99 9.81 5.00
C HIS A 381 13.99 9.59 3.87
N ASP A 382 13.86 10.38 2.81
CA ASP A 382 14.91 10.58 1.82
C ASP A 382 15.49 11.98 1.99
N GLN A 383 16.73 12.04 2.46
CA GLN A 383 17.35 13.26 2.99
C GLN A 383 16.52 13.88 4.12
N ALA A 384 15.86 15.02 3.87
CA ALA A 384 15.02 15.72 4.83
C ALA A 384 13.52 15.53 4.58
N GLN A 385 13.15 14.77 3.54
CA GLN A 385 11.78 14.70 3.07
C GLN A 385 11.15 13.33 3.35
N GLY A 386 9.92 13.32 3.87
CA GLY A 386 9.11 12.12 4.05
C GLY A 386 8.64 11.57 2.71
N VAL A 387 8.98 10.32 2.42
CA VAL A 387 8.61 9.61 1.18
C VAL A 387 7.98 8.26 1.49
N LEU A 388 7.24 7.72 0.52
CA LEU A 388 6.77 6.34 0.58
C LEU A 388 7.87 5.39 0.11
N ALA A 389 7.90 4.22 0.72
CA ALA A 389 8.74 3.12 0.31
C ALA A 389 7.99 1.78 0.45
N MET A 390 8.42 0.80 -0.34
CA MET A 390 7.95 -0.57 -0.24
C MET A 390 9.12 -1.52 -0.05
N VAL A 391 8.88 -2.57 0.72
CA VAL A 391 9.81 -3.68 0.89
C VAL A 391 9.05 -5.01 0.76
N SER A 392 9.66 -6.01 0.11
CA SER A 392 9.10 -7.36 0.09
C SER A 392 9.20 -8.00 1.47
N ILE A 393 8.30 -8.94 1.78
CA ILE A 393 8.25 -9.61 3.09
C ILE A 393 9.53 -10.39 3.42
N ASP A 394 10.33 -10.74 2.39
CA ASP A 394 11.64 -11.38 2.51
C ASP A 394 12.83 -10.38 2.46
N GLY A 395 12.56 -9.08 2.33
CA GLY A 395 13.54 -8.00 2.37
C GLY A 395 14.37 -7.80 1.10
N ARG A 396 14.14 -8.61 0.05
CA ARG A 396 14.98 -8.63 -1.15
C ARG A 396 14.72 -7.47 -2.10
N ILE A 397 13.48 -7.02 -2.17
CA ILE A 397 13.05 -5.90 -3.02
C ILE A 397 12.81 -4.70 -2.14
N LYS A 398 13.41 -3.57 -2.53
CA LYS A 398 13.12 -2.27 -1.94
C LYS A 398 12.82 -1.28 -3.05
N LEU A 399 11.82 -0.45 -2.82
CA LEU A 399 11.37 0.56 -3.76
C LEU A 399 11.17 1.84 -2.98
N LYS A 400 11.73 2.94 -3.47
CA LYS A 400 11.35 4.27 -3.02
C LYS A 400 10.48 4.93 -4.07
N PHE A 401 9.41 5.54 -3.59
CA PHE A 401 8.55 6.34 -4.43
C PHE A 401 9.23 7.68 -4.65
N PRO A 402 9.20 8.22 -5.88
CA PRO A 402 9.75 9.53 -6.14
C PRO A 402 9.08 10.56 -5.23
N SER A 403 9.92 11.44 -4.69
CA SER A 403 9.49 12.55 -3.86
C SER A 403 8.39 13.36 -4.57
N ARG A 404 7.33 13.67 -3.82
CA ARG A 404 6.27 14.59 -4.24
C ARG A 404 6.51 15.95 -3.64
N ASP A 405 5.81 16.97 -4.11
CA ASP A 405 5.83 18.25 -3.40
C ASP A 405 5.10 18.10 -2.05
N GLY A 406 5.87 18.03 -0.95
CA GLY A 406 5.40 17.78 0.43
C GLY A 406 5.94 16.50 1.07
N ASP A 407 5.81 16.39 2.38
CA ASP A 407 6.17 15.20 3.17
C ASP A 407 5.03 14.19 3.21
N ILE A 408 5.35 12.91 3.03
CA ILE A 408 4.37 11.83 3.14
C ILE A 408 4.51 11.11 4.47
N GLN A 409 3.37 10.84 5.12
CA GLN A 409 3.28 10.21 6.43
C GLN A 409 2.15 9.16 6.47
N GLU A 410 2.28 8.23 7.42
CA GLU A 410 1.24 7.27 7.83
C GLU A 410 0.48 6.56 6.69
N PRO A 411 1.18 5.85 5.79
CA PRO A 411 0.53 5.10 4.75
C PRO A 411 -0.32 3.93 5.26
N ALA A 412 -1.37 3.62 4.50
CA ALA A 412 -2.24 2.46 4.69
C ALA A 412 -2.56 1.83 3.34
N TRP A 413 -2.24 0.55 3.19
CA TRP A 413 -2.57 -0.25 2.02
C TRP A 413 -4.04 -0.68 2.10
N SER A 414 -4.79 -0.52 1.01
CA SER A 414 -6.17 -0.99 0.92
C SER A 414 -6.29 -2.52 0.96
N PRO A 415 -7.45 -3.07 1.33
CA PRO A 415 -7.77 -4.46 1.00
C PRO A 415 -7.81 -4.67 -0.52
N PHE A 416 -8.03 -5.90 -0.95
CA PHE A 416 -8.40 -6.12 -2.33
C PHE A 416 -9.67 -5.35 -2.69
N LEU A 417 -9.62 -4.63 -3.81
CA LEU A 417 -10.77 -3.93 -4.37
C LEU A 417 -11.51 -4.87 -5.33
N GLY A 418 -12.83 -4.75 -5.36
CA GLY A 418 -13.74 -5.59 -6.16
C GLY A 418 -14.19 -4.93 -7.45
#